data_AF-A0A177C8Z4-F1
#
_entry.id   AF-A0A177C8Z4-F1
#
_cell.length_a   1.000
_cell.length_b   1.000
_cell.length_c   1.000
_cell.angle_alpha   90.00
_cell.angle_beta   90.00
_cell.angle_gamma   90.00
#
_symmetry.space_group_name_H-M   'P 1'
#
loop_
_entity.id
_entity.type
_entity.pdbx_description
1 polymer ?
#
loop_
_entity_poly.entity_id
_entity_poly.type
_entity_poly.pdbx_seq_one_letter_code
_entity_poly.pdbx_strand_id
1 'polypeptide(L)'
;MLAHFLTTLLLLLPVLTLALPHNSRDAATCTPTAYTISSYTANPTKPNQSIHLAFRSAFPDPSLVTDAALSSAVCDASADSSGNFPNELTCSTGRSNLEVDLRGELGSGKLMVIHFWRCGGKNWMSSTPVDIDAGSEGEGFLPQNVREVPCGAPTCP
;
A
#
# COMPACT_ATOMS: atom_id res chain seq x y z
N MET A 1 -63.32 -25.33 -29.66
CA MET A 1 -62.11 -24.67 -30.21
C MET A 1 -61.59 -23.70 -29.16
N LEU A 2 -60.28 -23.50 -29.09
CA LEU A 2 -59.50 -22.73 -28.09
C LEU A 2 -59.18 -23.47 -26.77
N ALA A 3 -58.18 -24.35 -26.84
CA ALA A 3 -57.46 -24.84 -25.68
C ALA A 3 -55.96 -25.02 -26.02
N HIS A 4 -55.28 -23.99 -26.56
CA HIS A 4 -53.89 -24.14 -27.02
C HIS A 4 -53.08 -22.82 -26.98
N PHE A 5 -53.06 -22.07 -25.87
CA PHE A 5 -52.24 -20.84 -25.80
C PHE A 5 -51.66 -20.55 -24.40
N LEU A 6 -51.22 -21.56 -23.64
CA LEU A 6 -50.62 -21.30 -22.33
C LEU A 6 -49.48 -22.27 -21.96
N THR A 7 -48.57 -22.56 -22.90
CA THR A 7 -47.52 -23.60 -22.69
C THR A 7 -46.13 -23.24 -23.24
N THR A 8 -45.75 -21.96 -23.30
CA THR A 8 -44.41 -21.59 -23.85
C THR A 8 -43.68 -20.46 -23.12
N LEU A 9 -43.93 -20.22 -21.83
CA LEU A 9 -43.21 -19.16 -21.09
C LEU A 9 -42.55 -19.65 -19.79
N LEU A 10 -41.84 -20.79 -19.84
CA LEU A 10 -41.17 -21.36 -18.67
C LEU A 10 -39.78 -21.96 -18.95
N LEU A 11 -39.14 -21.59 -20.06
CA LEU A 11 -37.92 -22.26 -20.55
C LEU A 11 -36.68 -21.36 -20.75
N LEU A 12 -36.62 -20.17 -20.13
CA LEU A 12 -35.54 -19.20 -20.42
C LEU A 12 -34.75 -18.68 -19.21
N LEU A 13 -34.65 -19.43 -18.11
CA LEU A 13 -33.61 -19.12 -17.11
C LEU A 13 -32.99 -20.38 -16.51
N PRO A 14 -31.91 -20.88 -17.12
CA PRO A 14 -30.80 -21.38 -16.35
C PRO A 14 -29.53 -20.57 -16.65
N VAL A 15 -28.65 -20.48 -15.66
CA VAL A 15 -27.28 -19.94 -15.72
C VAL A 15 -27.13 -18.43 -15.47
N LEU A 16 -27.58 -17.95 -14.31
CA LEU A 16 -26.74 -17.02 -13.52
C LEU A 16 -26.12 -17.82 -12.35
N THR A 17 -25.26 -18.77 -12.68
CA THR A 17 -24.42 -19.41 -11.67
C THR A 17 -23.28 -18.46 -11.31
N LEU A 18 -23.44 -17.81 -10.16
CA LEU A 18 -22.39 -17.42 -9.21
C LEU A 18 -21.02 -17.07 -9.81
N ALA A 19 -20.86 -15.82 -10.26
CA ALA A 19 -19.58 -15.14 -10.07
C ALA A 19 -19.46 -14.78 -8.57
N LEU A 20 -19.20 -15.79 -7.74
CA LEU A 20 -18.76 -15.54 -6.36
C LEU A 20 -17.40 -14.82 -6.45
N PRO A 21 -17.22 -13.65 -5.82
CA PRO A 21 -15.91 -13.05 -5.75
C PRO A 21 -15.00 -13.98 -4.95
N HIS A 22 -14.13 -14.72 -5.65
CA HIS A 22 -13.14 -15.62 -5.07
C HIS A 22 -12.05 -14.86 -4.26
N ASN A 23 -12.21 -13.54 -4.08
CA ASN A 23 -11.18 -12.63 -3.60
C ASN A 23 -11.23 -12.33 -2.10
N SER A 24 -12.24 -12.79 -1.34
CA SER A 24 -12.35 -12.39 0.07
C SER A 24 -11.30 -13.03 0.98
N ARG A 25 -10.88 -14.27 0.68
CA ARG A 25 -9.85 -14.96 1.47
C ARG A 25 -8.46 -14.45 1.16
N ASP A 26 -8.13 -14.31 -0.13
CA ASP A 26 -6.82 -13.82 -0.56
C ASP A 26 -6.59 -12.37 -0.12
N ALA A 27 -7.62 -11.51 -0.17
CA ALA A 27 -7.51 -10.15 0.32
C ALA A 27 -7.17 -10.08 1.83
N ALA A 28 -7.73 -10.99 2.63
CA ALA A 28 -7.46 -11.02 4.07
C ALA A 28 -6.01 -11.43 4.40
N THR A 29 -5.44 -12.38 3.65
CA THR A 29 -4.04 -12.82 3.83
C THR A 29 -3.03 -11.89 3.19
N CYS A 30 -3.41 -11.22 2.10
CA CYS A 30 -2.55 -10.33 1.33
C CYS A 30 -2.59 -8.88 1.81
N THR A 31 -3.33 -8.55 2.87
CA THR A 31 -3.36 -7.19 3.43
C THR A 31 -2.45 -7.13 4.65
N PRO A 32 -1.56 -6.12 4.75
CA PRO A 32 -0.79 -5.92 5.97
C PRO A 32 -1.71 -5.71 7.17
N THR A 33 -1.33 -6.29 8.31
CA THR A 33 -2.04 -6.12 9.58
C THR A 33 -1.59 -4.89 10.34
N ALA A 34 -0.34 -4.47 10.13
CA ALA A 34 0.22 -3.27 10.73
C ALA A 34 1.37 -2.74 9.90
N TYR A 35 1.56 -1.44 9.98
CA TYR A 35 2.76 -0.71 9.61
C TYR A 35 3.40 -0.13 10.86
N THR A 36 4.72 -0.02 10.85
CA THR A 36 5.47 0.59 11.94
C THR A 36 6.54 1.50 11.36
N ILE A 37 6.65 2.70 11.92
CA ILE A 37 7.80 3.58 11.69
C ILE A 37 8.65 3.50 12.96
N SER A 38 9.69 2.70 12.89
CA SER A 38 10.53 2.33 14.04
C SER A 38 11.58 3.38 14.41
N SER A 39 11.82 4.33 13.51
CA SER A 39 12.70 5.47 13.71
C SER A 39 12.22 6.60 12.80
N TYR A 40 12.15 7.82 13.31
CA TYR A 40 11.84 9.03 12.56
C TYR A 40 12.65 10.23 13.12
N THR A 41 13.69 10.63 12.40
CA THR A 41 14.41 11.86 12.74
C THR A 41 14.31 12.85 11.59
N ALA A 42 13.98 14.09 11.93
CA ALA A 42 13.87 15.18 10.96
C ALA A 42 14.61 16.41 11.48
N ASN A 43 15.49 16.97 10.65
CA ASN A 43 16.07 18.29 10.85
C ASN A 43 15.40 19.26 9.87
N PRO A 44 14.47 20.11 10.32
CA PRO A 44 13.78 21.06 9.45
C PRO A 44 14.63 22.30 9.09
N THR A 45 15.82 22.45 9.67
CA THR A 45 16.61 23.69 9.60
C THR A 45 17.31 23.85 8.26
N LYS A 46 16.97 24.90 7.52
CA LYS A 46 17.68 25.28 6.28
C LYS A 46 19.08 25.84 6.58
N PRO A 47 20.09 25.59 5.72
CA PRO A 47 20.03 24.79 4.49
C PRO A 47 20.24 23.28 4.73
N ASN A 48 20.54 22.85 5.96
CA ASN A 48 20.95 21.49 6.30
C ASN A 48 19.77 20.57 6.62
N GLN A 49 18.69 20.67 5.83
CA GLN A 49 17.51 19.86 6.06
C GLN A 49 17.82 18.38 5.85
N SER A 50 17.32 17.52 6.72
CA SER A 50 17.50 16.07 6.61
C SER A 50 16.33 15.31 7.21
N ILE A 51 16.07 14.11 6.70
CA ILE A 51 15.11 13.16 7.26
C ILE A 51 15.68 11.75 7.20
N HIS A 52 15.37 10.96 8.21
CA HIS A 52 15.61 9.53 8.27
C HIS A 52 14.37 8.85 8.83
N LEU A 53 13.87 7.83 8.12
CA LEU A 53 12.70 7.07 8.50
C LEU A 53 12.93 5.57 8.25
N ALA A 54 12.59 4.72 9.22
CA ALA A 54 12.66 3.26 9.08
C ALA A 54 11.26 2.64 9.16
N PHE A 55 10.71 2.28 8.01
CA PHE A 55 9.40 1.67 7.85
C PHE A 55 9.49 0.15 7.91
N ARG A 56 8.44 -0.51 8.43
CA ARG A 56 8.26 -1.96 8.34
C ARG A 56 6.79 -2.32 8.18
N SER A 57 6.54 -3.32 7.34
CA SER A 57 5.22 -3.94 7.17
C SER A 57 5.11 -5.26 7.94
N ALA A 58 3.90 -5.60 8.38
CA ALA A 58 3.59 -6.88 9.00
C ALA A 58 2.35 -7.50 8.33
N PHE A 59 2.42 -8.80 8.01
CA PHE A 59 1.33 -9.55 7.38
C PHE A 59 0.89 -10.71 8.27
N PRO A 60 -0.37 -11.20 8.14
CA PRO A 60 -0.83 -12.38 8.85
C PRO A 60 0.03 -13.63 8.55
N ASP A 61 0.43 -13.78 7.28
CA ASP A 61 1.31 -14.84 6.82
C ASP A 61 2.35 -14.26 5.84
N PRO A 62 3.56 -13.92 6.32
CA PRO A 62 4.60 -13.33 5.48
C PRO A 62 5.17 -14.33 4.44
N SER A 63 4.92 -15.64 4.58
CA SER A 63 5.44 -16.64 3.63
C SER A 63 4.77 -16.58 2.26
N LEU A 64 3.57 -15.99 2.18
CA LEU A 64 2.79 -15.82 0.95
C LEU A 64 3.04 -14.48 0.25
N VAL A 65 3.89 -13.63 0.84
CA VAL A 65 4.07 -12.23 0.46
C VAL A 65 5.51 -12.01 0.00
N THR A 66 5.66 -11.36 -1.16
CA THR A 66 6.93 -10.79 -1.60
C THR A 66 6.87 -9.28 -1.37
N ASP A 67 7.55 -8.84 -0.31
CA ASP A 67 7.62 -7.46 0.11
C ASP A 67 9.01 -7.16 0.70
N ALA A 68 9.68 -6.15 0.15
CA ALA A 68 11.00 -5.71 0.60
C ALA A 68 10.96 -4.96 1.94
N ALA A 69 9.81 -4.43 2.35
CA ALA A 69 9.62 -3.72 3.61
C ALA A 69 9.42 -4.64 4.82
N LEU A 70 9.27 -5.97 4.63
CA LEU A 70 9.20 -6.95 5.72
C LEU A 70 10.43 -6.92 6.64
N SER A 71 11.61 -6.73 6.04
CA SER A 71 12.91 -6.66 6.70
C SER A 71 13.31 -5.25 7.15
N SER A 72 12.37 -4.30 7.09
CA SER A 72 12.58 -2.85 7.20
C SER A 72 13.09 -2.18 5.93
N ALA A 73 12.47 -1.06 5.58
CA ALA A 73 12.84 -0.16 4.51
C ALA A 73 13.26 1.19 5.11
N VAL A 74 14.42 1.69 4.72
CA VAL A 74 14.98 2.95 5.24
C VAL A 74 14.83 4.02 4.18
N CYS A 75 14.26 5.17 4.54
CA CYS A 75 14.07 6.32 3.67
C CYS A 75 14.89 7.48 4.22
N ASP A 76 15.92 7.87 3.47
CA ASP A 76 16.84 8.95 3.82
C ASP A 76 16.79 10.03 2.75
N ALA A 77 16.75 11.30 3.19
CA ALA A 77 16.96 12.42 2.30
C ALA A 77 17.66 13.57 3.03
N SER A 78 18.48 14.30 2.28
CA SER A 78 19.12 15.53 2.73
C SER A 78 18.94 16.60 1.66
N ALA A 79 18.97 17.87 2.08
CA ALA A 79 18.99 18.97 1.15
C ALA A 79 20.23 18.92 0.25
N ASP A 80 20.07 19.38 -0.99
CA ASP A 80 21.18 19.55 -1.93
C ASP A 80 22.08 20.73 -1.52
N SER A 81 23.18 20.94 -2.26
CA SER A 81 24.11 22.06 -2.03
C SER A 81 23.47 23.45 -2.18
N SER A 82 22.29 23.53 -2.80
CA SER A 82 21.51 24.76 -2.97
C SER A 82 20.47 24.94 -1.87
N GLY A 83 20.36 24.00 -0.92
CA GLY A 83 19.38 24.01 0.16
C GLY A 83 17.98 23.53 -0.26
N ASN A 84 17.84 22.86 -1.42
CA ASN A 84 16.56 22.27 -1.83
C ASN A 84 16.40 20.89 -1.22
N PHE A 85 15.23 20.64 -0.63
CA PHE A 85 14.87 19.36 -0.03
C PHE A 85 13.78 18.66 -0.86
N PRO A 86 13.88 17.36 -1.15
CA PRO A 86 12.87 16.66 -1.94
C PRO A 86 11.58 16.42 -1.13
N ASN A 87 10.42 16.52 -1.78
CA ASN A 87 9.14 16.17 -1.16
C ASN A 87 8.88 14.65 -1.20
N GLU A 88 9.46 13.93 -2.17
CA GLU A 88 9.37 12.48 -2.30
C GLU A 88 10.67 11.85 -1.77
N LEU A 89 10.55 10.96 -0.79
CA LEU A 89 11.69 10.27 -0.19
C LEU A 89 11.92 8.95 -0.92
N THR A 90 13.16 8.72 -1.35
CA THR A 90 13.56 7.43 -1.92
C THR A 90 13.97 6.50 -0.78
N CYS A 91 13.39 5.31 -0.75
CA CYS A 91 13.71 4.30 0.26
C CYS A 91 14.68 3.25 -0.29
N SER A 92 15.41 2.58 0.59
CA SER A 92 16.42 1.56 0.29
C SER A 92 15.88 0.38 -0.50
N THR A 93 14.59 0.12 -0.41
CA THR A 93 13.88 -0.92 -1.17
C THR A 93 13.56 -0.50 -2.61
N GLY A 94 13.82 0.75 -2.99
CA GLY A 94 13.45 1.31 -4.29
C GLY A 94 11.98 1.74 -4.36
N ARG A 95 11.71 2.69 -5.28
CA ARG A 95 10.39 3.34 -5.45
C ARG A 95 9.26 2.39 -5.84
N SER A 96 9.58 1.25 -6.47
CA SER A 96 8.58 0.24 -6.84
C SER A 96 8.03 -0.54 -5.64
N ASN A 97 8.61 -0.38 -4.45
CA ASN A 97 8.23 -1.10 -3.24
C ASN A 97 7.73 -0.14 -2.16
N LEU A 98 8.46 0.96 -1.91
CA LEU A 98 8.09 1.95 -0.92
C LEU A 98 8.45 3.36 -1.37
N GLU A 99 7.49 4.26 -1.21
CA GLU A 99 7.64 5.70 -1.41
C GLU A 99 6.99 6.43 -0.25
N VAL A 100 7.62 7.52 0.19
CA VAL A 100 7.11 8.36 1.28
C VAL A 100 7.09 9.81 0.81
N ASP A 101 5.91 10.41 0.78
CA ASP A 101 5.76 11.82 0.44
C ASP A 101 5.61 12.67 1.70
N LEU A 102 6.25 13.83 1.71
CA LEU A 102 5.93 14.90 2.66
C LEU A 102 4.59 15.54 2.28
N ARG A 103 3.65 15.55 3.21
CA ARG A 103 2.33 16.21 3.06
C ARG A 103 2.29 17.61 3.71
N GLY A 104 3.43 18.07 4.21
CA GLY A 104 3.62 19.38 4.82
C GLY A 104 5.10 19.75 4.82
N GLU A 105 5.46 20.76 5.61
CA GLU A 105 6.87 21.12 5.82
C GLU A 105 7.63 19.97 6.51
N LEU A 106 8.92 19.83 6.21
CA LEU A 106 9.78 18.88 6.91
C LEU A 106 9.70 19.12 8.42
N GLY A 107 9.59 18.04 9.20
CA GLY A 107 9.44 18.11 10.66
C GLY A 107 8.00 18.26 11.14
N SER A 108 7.02 18.51 10.26
CA SER A 108 5.60 18.52 10.65
C SER A 108 5.04 17.13 10.98
N GLY A 109 5.75 16.06 10.62
CA GLY A 109 5.35 14.67 10.84
C GLY A 109 4.28 14.15 9.88
N LYS A 110 3.78 15.00 8.97
CA LYS A 110 2.70 14.65 8.03
C LYS A 110 3.25 13.97 6.79
N LEU A 111 3.02 12.67 6.65
CA LEU A 111 3.54 11.86 5.55
C LEU A 111 2.41 11.13 4.81
N MET A 112 2.68 10.74 3.57
CA MET A 112 1.94 9.71 2.87
C MET A 112 2.87 8.53 2.61
N VAL A 113 2.54 7.38 3.17
CA VAL A 113 3.24 6.13 2.89
C VAL A 113 2.55 5.42 1.74
N ILE A 114 3.27 5.26 0.63
CA ILE A 114 2.84 4.52 -0.55
C ILE A 114 3.64 3.22 -0.58
N HIS A 115 2.96 2.11 -0.32
CA HIS A 115 3.59 0.80 -0.17
C HIS A 115 3.02 -0.18 -1.19
N PHE A 116 3.90 -0.93 -1.85
CA PHE A 116 3.60 -1.91 -2.88
C PHE A 116 4.18 -3.27 -2.52
N TRP A 117 3.43 -4.33 -2.75
CA TRP A 117 3.88 -5.70 -2.53
C TRP A 117 3.23 -6.68 -3.50
N ARG A 118 3.73 -7.93 -3.54
CA ARG A 118 3.11 -9.02 -4.28
C ARG A 118 2.60 -10.08 -3.32
N CYS A 119 1.42 -10.63 -3.61
CA CYS A 119 0.84 -11.72 -2.83
C CYS A 119 -0.13 -12.52 -3.70
N GLY A 120 -0.07 -13.85 -3.63
CA GLY A 120 -0.94 -14.72 -4.44
C GLY A 120 -0.84 -14.48 -5.96
N GLY A 121 0.35 -14.12 -6.46
CA GLY A 121 0.57 -13.80 -7.88
C GLY A 121 0.05 -12.43 -8.34
N LYS A 122 -0.55 -11.64 -7.44
CA LYS A 122 -1.12 -10.32 -7.72
C LYS A 122 -0.25 -9.21 -7.15
N ASN A 123 -0.33 -8.02 -7.74
CA ASN A 123 0.28 -6.82 -7.16
C ASN A 123 -0.74 -6.10 -6.28
N TRP A 124 -0.27 -5.54 -5.19
CA TRP A 124 -1.08 -4.84 -4.21
C TRP A 124 -0.42 -3.52 -3.85
N MET A 125 -1.24 -2.58 -3.39
CA MET A 125 -0.80 -1.27 -2.99
C MET A 125 -1.66 -0.73 -1.87
N SER A 126 -1.05 0.09 -1.02
CA SER A 126 -1.74 0.93 -0.05
C SER A 126 -1.27 2.38 -0.19
N SER A 127 -2.10 3.31 0.28
CA SER A 127 -1.76 4.73 0.34
C SER A 127 -2.27 5.24 1.68
N THR A 128 -1.34 5.40 2.62
CA THR A 128 -1.65 5.58 4.04
C THR A 128 -1.14 6.94 4.50
N PRO A 129 -2.03 7.94 4.72
CA PRO A 129 -1.63 9.16 5.39
C PRO A 129 -1.29 8.83 6.85
N VAL A 130 -0.18 9.38 7.34
CA VAL A 130 0.27 9.21 8.72
C VAL A 130 0.75 10.54 9.26
N ASP A 131 0.37 10.84 10.49
CA ASP A 131 0.86 11.97 11.26
C ASP A 131 1.73 11.41 12.39
N ILE A 132 3.04 11.62 12.29
CA ILE A 132 4.02 11.21 13.29
C ILE A 132 4.21 12.35 14.29
N ASP A 133 3.84 12.11 15.54
CA ASP A 133 4.25 12.95 16.67
C ASP A 133 5.46 12.35 17.40
N ALA A 134 6.12 13.13 18.26
CA ALA A 134 7.33 12.72 18.97
C ALA A 134 7.12 11.55 19.96
N GLY A 135 5.90 11.02 20.09
CA GLY A 135 5.57 9.84 20.90
C GLY A 135 5.20 8.59 20.08
N SER A 136 4.87 8.76 18.80
CA SER A 136 4.41 7.70 17.90
C SER A 136 5.50 6.83 17.28
N GLU A 137 6.78 7.10 17.57
CA GLU A 137 7.88 6.24 17.11
C GLU A 137 7.71 4.81 17.65
N GLY A 138 7.70 3.84 16.75
CA GLY A 138 7.46 2.44 17.09
C GLY A 138 6.00 2.08 17.35
N GLU A 139 5.08 3.04 17.34
CA GLU A 139 3.64 2.74 17.36
C GLU A 139 3.18 2.18 16.00
N GLY A 140 2.36 1.14 16.08
CA GLY A 140 1.78 0.52 14.89
C GLY A 140 0.58 1.30 14.37
N PHE A 141 0.47 1.46 13.06
CA PHE A 141 -0.72 2.02 12.40
C PHE A 141 -1.24 1.07 11.32
N LEU A 142 -2.52 1.20 10.99
CA LEU A 142 -3.17 0.34 10.01
C LEU A 142 -2.97 0.86 8.58
N PRO A 143 -2.73 -0.03 7.59
CA PRO A 143 -2.72 0.39 6.20
C PRO A 143 -4.09 0.89 5.77
N GLN A 144 -4.10 1.93 4.94
CA GLN A 144 -5.31 2.50 4.34
C GLN A 144 -5.28 2.42 2.81
N ASN A 145 -6.46 2.51 2.19
CA ASN A 145 -6.63 2.47 0.74
C ASN A 145 -5.94 1.26 0.07
N VAL A 146 -5.97 0.12 0.77
CA VAL A 146 -5.42 -1.15 0.30
C VAL A 146 -6.24 -1.64 -0.89
N ARG A 147 -5.55 -1.96 -1.98
CA ARG A 147 -6.17 -2.45 -3.21
C ARG A 147 -5.23 -3.33 -3.99
N GLU A 148 -5.81 -4.27 -4.72
CA GLU A 148 -5.12 -4.96 -5.81
C GLU A 148 -4.85 -3.93 -6.93
N VAL A 149 -3.64 -3.95 -7.48
CA VAL A 149 -3.26 -3.12 -8.63
C VAL A 149 -3.12 -4.04 -9.84
N PRO A 150 -3.83 -3.79 -10.95
CA PRO A 150 -3.60 -4.54 -12.16
C PRO A 150 -2.12 -4.40 -12.56
N CYS A 151 -1.48 -5.46 -13.05
CA CYS A 151 -0.16 -5.29 -13.67
C CYS A 151 -0.30 -4.24 -14.77
N GLY A 152 0.46 -3.15 -14.68
CA GLY A 152 0.70 -2.31 -15.84
C GLY A 152 1.46 -3.14 -16.87
N ALA A 153 1.00 -3.15 -18.12
CA ALA A 153 1.83 -3.59 -19.23
C ALA A 153 3.20 -2.86 -19.17
N PRO A 154 4.32 -3.51 -19.52
CA PRO A 154 4.37 -4.68 -20.40
C PRO A 154 4.67 -6.02 -19.69
N THR A 155 4.76 -6.08 -18.36
CA THR A 155 5.24 -7.30 -17.69
C THR A 155 4.38 -7.72 -16.51
N CYS A 156 3.44 -8.64 -16.76
CA CYS A 156 3.33 -9.81 -15.89
C CYS A 156 4.09 -10.97 -16.60
N PRO A 157 4.76 -11.87 -15.87
CA PRO A 157 5.05 -13.21 -16.40
C PRO A 157 3.76 -14.00 -16.66
#